data_AF-A0A658NHJ3-F1
#
_entry.id   AF-A0A658NHJ3-F1
#
_cell.length_a   1.000
_cell.length_b   1.000
_cell.length_c   1.000
_cell.angle_alpha   90.00
_cell.angle_beta   90.00
_cell.angle_gamma   90.00
#
_symmetry.space_group_name_H-M   'P 1'
#
loop_
_entity.id
_entity.type
_entity.pdbx_description
1 polymer ?
#
loop_
_entity_poly.entity_id
_entity_poly.type
_entity_poly.pdbx_seq_one_letter_code
_entity_poly.pdbx_strand_id
1 'polypeptide(L)' 'ADPPLILIDLGHGRHRLAGSILAQALGQSGCPQADGVPDLHDPQDLIALVAAVNQLRAEGKILAYHDRSDGGLLAC' A
#
# COMPACT_ATOMS: atom_id res chain seq x y z
N ALA A 1 9.06 23.45 9.67
CA ALA A 1 8.34 22.92 8.49
C ALA A 1 8.14 21.45 8.72
N ASP A 2 6.93 20.94 8.49
CA ASP A 2 6.66 19.52 8.69
C ASP A 2 7.37 18.69 7.61
N PRO A 3 7.86 17.48 7.97
CA PRO A 3 8.47 16.60 6.99
C PRO A 3 7.42 16.15 5.96
N PRO A 4 7.79 16.01 4.68
CA PRO A 4 6.86 15.54 3.66
C PRO A 4 6.47 14.08 3.92
N LEU A 5 5.21 13.76 3.61
CA LEU A 5 4.74 12.37 3.54
C LEU A 5 4.85 11.87 2.11
N ILE A 6 5.35 10.64 1.95
CA ILE A 6 5.54 10.00 0.65
C ILE A 6 4.75 8.70 0.63
N LEU A 7 3.82 8.58 -0.32
CA LEU A 7 3.14 7.33 -0.62
C LEU A 7 3.94 6.56 -1.67
N ILE A 8 4.29 5.31 -1.36
CA ILE A 8 4.78 4.35 -2.34
C ILE A 8 3.62 3.44 -2.76
N ASP A 9 3.05 3.69 -3.93
CA ASP A 9 1.92 2.89 -4.42
C ASP A 9 2.37 1.68 -5.25
N LEU A 10 2.62 0.56 -4.56
CA LEU A 10 2.90 -0.74 -5.19
C LEU A 10 1.73 -1.26 -6.04
N GLY A 11 0.55 -0.66 -5.92
CA GLY A 11 -0.64 -1.00 -6.70
C GLY A 11 -0.68 -0.38 -8.09
N HIS A 12 0.27 0.51 -8.45
CA HIS A 12 0.32 1.22 -9.74
C HIS A 12 -1.01 1.87 -10.14
N GLY A 13 -1.69 2.52 -9.20
CA GLY A 13 -2.95 3.23 -9.42
C GLY A 13 -4.16 2.32 -9.67
N ARG A 14 -4.04 1.00 -9.51
CA ARG A 14 -5.11 0.04 -9.79
C ARG A 14 -6.27 0.09 -8.78
N HIS A 15 -6.03 0.63 -7.58
CA HIS A 15 -7.03 0.89 -6.54
C HIS A 15 -8.08 -0.23 -6.34
N ARG A 16 -7.61 -1.47 -6.27
CA ARG A 16 -8.46 -2.67 -6.22
C ARG A 16 -9.17 -2.81 -4.88
N LEU A 17 -10.47 -3.12 -4.90
CA LEU A 17 -11.31 -3.09 -3.69
C LEU A 17 -12.00 -4.42 -3.34
N ALA A 18 -11.97 -5.43 -4.21
CA ALA A 18 -12.57 -6.73 -3.88
C ALA A 18 -11.80 -7.37 -2.71
N GLY A 19 -12.55 -7.86 -1.72
CA GLY A 19 -12.00 -8.43 -0.49
C GLY A 19 -11.41 -7.43 0.50
N SER A 20 -11.54 -6.12 0.27
CA SER A 20 -11.07 -5.10 1.22
C SER A 20 -11.99 -4.96 2.45
N ILE A 21 -11.44 -4.44 3.56
CA ILE A 21 -12.26 -4.11 4.74
C ILE A 21 -13.36 -3.08 4.43
N LEU A 22 -13.16 -2.20 3.44
CA LEU A 22 -14.19 -1.28 2.98
C LEU A 22 -15.37 -2.02 2.37
N ALA A 23 -15.10 -2.98 1.47
CA ALA A 23 -16.15 -3.82 0.90
C ALA A 23 -16.88 -4.57 2.02
N GLN A 24 -16.14 -5.20 2.94
CA GLN A 24 -16.71 -5.94 4.06
C GLN A 24 -17.60 -5.07 4.96
N ALA A 25 -17.16 -3.84 5.30
CA ALA A 25 -17.93 -2.91 6.12
C ALA A 25 -19.24 -2.46 5.45
N LEU A 26 -19.30 -2.49 4.12
CA LEU A 26 -20.50 -2.19 3.32
C LEU A 26 -21.39 -3.43 3.09
N GLY A 27 -21.04 -4.59 3.67
CA GLY A 27 -21.75 -5.84 3.42
C GLY A 27 -21.55 -6.38 2.00
N GLN A 28 -20.43 -6.03 1.36
CA GLN A 28 -20.07 -6.43 0.01
C GLN A 28 -18.77 -7.24 0.02
N SER A 29 -18.56 -8.10 -0.97
CA SER A 29 -17.25 -8.74 -1.22
C SER A 29 -16.47 -8.04 -2.33
N GLY A 30 -17.15 -7.24 -3.17
CA GLY A 30 -16.67 -6.86 -4.50
C GLY A 30 -16.69 -8.03 -5.49
N CYS A 31 -16.39 -7.72 -6.75
CA CYS A 31 -16.29 -8.64 -7.87
C CYS A 31 -14.83 -8.68 -8.37
N PRO A 32 -14.14 -9.84 -8.34
CA PRO A 32 -12.74 -9.93 -8.80
C PRO A 32 -12.49 -9.43 -10.22
N GLN A 33 -13.46 -9.57 -11.12
CA GLN A 33 -13.34 -9.14 -12.52
C GLN A 33 -13.56 -7.63 -12.70
N ALA A 34 -14.43 -7.02 -11.89
CA ALA A 34 -14.78 -5.60 -12.01
C ALA A 34 -13.96 -4.71 -11.07
N ASP A 35 -13.86 -5.10 -9.80
CA ASP A 35 -13.22 -4.33 -8.72
C ASP A 35 -11.77 -4.75 -8.46
N GLY A 36 -11.41 -5.97 -8.89
CA GLY A 36 -10.07 -6.54 -8.71
C GLY A 36 -9.77 -6.93 -7.27
N VAL A 37 -8.99 -8.00 -7.09
CA VAL A 37 -8.42 -8.38 -5.78
C VAL A 37 -7.02 -7.78 -5.66
N PRO A 38 -6.65 -7.17 -4.50
CA PRO A 38 -5.28 -6.75 -4.24
C PRO A 38 -4.28 -7.89 -4.49
N ASP A 39 -3.28 -7.61 -5.30
CA ASP A 39 -2.19 -8.52 -5.64
C ASP A 39 -0.99 -7.69 -6.10
N LEU A 40 0.21 -8.26 -6.04
CA LEU A 40 1.44 -7.61 -6.51
C LEU A 40 1.27 -7.24 -7.99
N HIS A 41 1.48 -5.96 -8.32
CA HIS A 41 1.50 -5.55 -9.72
C HIS A 41 2.81 -5.98 -10.38
N ASP A 42 3.93 -5.63 -9.74
CA ASP A 42 5.26 -6.16 -10.02
C ASP A 42 5.90 -6.64 -8.70
N PRO A 43 6.21 -7.93 -8.55
CA PRO A 43 6.88 -8.45 -7.36
C PRO A 43 8.24 -7.81 -7.08
N GLN A 44 8.93 -7.32 -8.11
CA GLN A 44 10.25 -6.70 -7.98
C GLN A 44 10.16 -5.36 -7.22
N ASP A 45 9.04 -4.64 -7.30
CA ASP A 45 8.83 -3.38 -6.58
C ASP A 45 8.79 -3.59 -5.07
N LEU A 46 8.23 -4.72 -4.60
CA LEU A 46 8.21 -5.04 -3.17
C LEU A 46 9.64 -5.28 -2.64
N ILE A 47 10.45 -6.02 -3.40
CA ILE A 47 11.86 -6.26 -3.08
C ILE A 47 12.62 -4.93 -3.05
N ALA A 48 12.41 -4.08 -4.06
CA ALA A 48 13.05 -2.77 -4.16
C ALA A 48 12.63 -1.83 -3.01
N LEU A 49 11.36 -1.83 -2.61
CA LEU A 49 10.87 -1.05 -1.48
C LEU A 49 11.57 -1.45 -0.18
N VAL A 50 11.67 -2.75 0.10
CA VAL A 50 12.35 -3.23 1.31
C VAL A 50 13.82 -2.84 1.30
N ALA A 51 14.50 -2.96 0.16
CA ALA A 51 15.89 -2.54 0.03
C ALA A 51 16.06 -1.02 0.26
N ALA A 52 15.21 -0.20 -0.35
CA ALA A 52 15.24 1.26 -0.23
C ALA A 52 14.95 1.71 1.21
N VAL A 53 13.94 1.15 1.88
CA VAL A 53 13.62 1.47 3.29
C VAL A 53 14.78 1.11 4.20
N ASN A 54 15.38 -0.07 4.01
CA ASN A 54 16.54 -0.47 4.81
C ASN A 54 17.74 0.47 4.61
N GLN A 55 18.03 0.86 3.37
CA GLN A 55 19.09 1.81 3.06
C GLN A 55 18.82 3.18 3.71
N LEU A 56 17.63 3.75 3.49
CA LEU A 56 17.28 5.07 4.02
C LEU A 56 17.22 5.09 5.55
N ARG A 57 16.81 3.99 6.19
CA ARG A 57 16.88 3.81 7.64
C ARG A 57 18.32 3.86 8.14
N ALA A 58 19.22 3.13 7.48
CA ALA A 58 20.64 3.11 7.84
C ALA A 58 21.31 4.48 7.67
N GLU A 59 20.87 5.26 6.68
CA GLU A 59 21.32 6.63 6.43
C GLU A 59 20.64 7.68 7.34
N GLY A 60 19.68 7.28 8.19
CA GLY A 60 18.93 8.20 9.06
C GLY A 60 18.03 9.17 8.31
N LYS A 61 17.59 8.82 7.09
CA LYS A 61 16.81 9.70 6.19
C LYS A 61 15.29 9.55 6.29
N ILE A 62 14.80 8.52 7.00
CA ILE A 62 13.37 8.32 7.26
C ILE A 62 13.05 8.57 8.74
N LEU A 63 12.01 9.35 8.99
CA LEU A 63 11.52 9.63 10.34
C LEU A 63 10.53 8.58 10.82
N ALA A 64 9.72 8.05 9.91
CA ALA A 64 8.71 7.02 10.16
C ALA A 64 8.45 6.21 8.89
N TYR A 65 7.92 4.99 9.06
CA TYR A 65 7.39 4.14 8.01
C TYR A 65 6.17 3.40 8.55
N HIS A 66 5.10 3.36 7.77
CA HIS A 66 3.90 2.57 8.04
C HIS A 66 3.45 1.93 6.73
N ASP A 67 3.22 0.61 6.74
CA ASP A 67 2.78 -0.12 5.56
C ASP A 67 1.27 0.04 5.33
N ARG A 68 0.82 -0.24 4.11
CA ARG A 68 -0.59 -0.21 3.75
C ARG A 68 -1.15 -1.63 3.73
N SER A 69 -2.06 -1.92 4.66
CA SER A 69 -2.73 -3.21 4.79
C SER A 69 -4.26 -3.03 4.85
N ASP A 70 -4.92 -3.54 5.88
CA ASP A 70 -6.36 -3.38 6.07
C ASP A 70 -6.72 -1.91 6.32
N GLY A 71 -7.77 -1.43 5.65
CA GLY A 71 -8.23 -0.03 5.71
C GLY A 71 -7.57 0.88 4.66
N GLY A 72 -6.54 0.39 3.97
CA GLY A 72 -5.85 1.16 2.94
C GLY A 72 -5.17 2.42 3.49
N LEU A 73 -4.92 3.40 2.63
CA LEU A 73 -4.20 4.64 3.00
C LEU A 73 -4.91 5.43 4.11
N LEU A 74 -6.24 5.32 4.24
CA LEU A 74 -7.01 6.06 5.24
C LEU A 74 -6.70 5.60 6.67
N ALA A 75 -6.27 4.35 6.85
CA ALA A 75 -5.96 3.77 8.16
C ALA A 75 -4.48 3.90 8.55
N CYS A 76 -3.63 4.39 7.63
CA CYS A 76 -2.20 4.59 7.85
C CYS A 76 -1.89 5.87 8.64
#